data_AF-A0A388LVH5-F1
#
_entry.id   AF-A0A388LVH5-F1
#
_cell.length_a   1.000
_cell.length_b   1.000
_cell.length_c   1.000
_cell.angle_alpha   90.00
_cell.angle_beta   90.00
_cell.angle_gamma   90.00
#
_symmetry.space_group_name_H-M   'P 1'
#
loop_
_entity.id
_entity.type
_entity.pdbx_description
1 polymer ?
#
loop_
_entity_poly.entity_id
_entity_poly.type
_entity_poly.pdbx_seq_one_letter_code
_entity_poly.pdbx_strand_id
1 'polypeptide(L)'
;MANAGRPKDADDCMKKWDNLFQNYKKIQRFQNASARPNFFGLSNEERKEHNFKFRMERALYNDIRAGMLGNHTIFPPNVPDTGSPDRVQLPRRGAGDGEFVGTEAAGEGFPEERSSTRDSDNNAASRAGGRKRKNARQHALESIADVMDRHGELMSSTFESSRKRQCSIFTRQCDILEQEVAVQKAHYEASDETERMMCHSLMEIAAAIHGRSAM
;
A
#
# COMPACT_ATOMS: atom_id res chain seq x y z
N MET A 1 11.67 9.41 48.24
CA MET A 1 11.65 8.07 47.60
C MET A 1 10.52 8.06 46.60
N ALA A 2 10.85 8.16 45.31
CA ALA A 2 9.84 8.13 44.25
C ALA A 2 9.43 6.66 44.02
N ASN A 3 8.13 6.37 44.11
CA ASN A 3 7.60 5.07 43.75
C ASN A 3 7.91 4.81 42.28
N ALA A 4 8.90 3.95 42.01
CA ALA A 4 9.12 3.38 40.69
C ALA A 4 7.84 2.62 40.32
N GLY A 5 7.06 3.19 39.41
CA GLY A 5 5.81 2.61 38.95
C GLY A 5 6.03 1.18 38.46
N ARG A 6 5.09 0.29 38.81
CA ARG A 6 5.01 -1.10 38.36
C ARG A 6 5.38 -1.21 36.86
N PRO A 7 6.23 -2.17 36.45
CA PRO A 7 6.51 -2.42 35.04
C PRO A 7 5.18 -2.62 34.30
N LYS A 8 4.90 -1.80 33.29
CA LYS A 8 3.70 -1.96 32.48
C LYS A 8 3.87 -3.20 31.62
N ASP A 9 2.96 -4.14 31.78
CA ASP A 9 2.93 -5.36 30.98
C ASP A 9 2.61 -5.04 29.51
N ALA A 10 3.07 -5.89 28.59
CA ALA A 10 2.82 -5.72 27.16
C ALA A 10 1.32 -5.67 26.85
N ASP A 11 0.52 -6.46 27.58
CA ASP A 11 -0.93 -6.48 27.47
C ASP A 11 -1.58 -5.16 27.91
N ASP A 12 -1.04 -4.51 28.93
CA ASP A 12 -1.54 -3.20 29.38
C ASP A 12 -1.25 -2.12 28.34
N CYS A 13 -0.08 -2.18 27.71
CA CYS A 13 0.28 -1.30 26.60
C CYS A 13 -0.65 -1.51 25.40
N MET A 14 -0.92 -2.76 25.03
CA MET A 14 -1.81 -3.10 23.90
C MET A 14 -3.24 -2.62 24.15
N LYS A 15 -3.80 -2.90 25.34
CA LYS A 15 -5.14 -2.43 25.72
C LYS A 15 -5.26 -0.91 25.69
N LYS A 16 -4.21 -0.20 26.12
CA LYS A 16 -4.19 1.27 26.05
C LYS A 16 -4.19 1.76 24.60
N TRP A 17 -3.40 1.11 23.74
CA TRP A 17 -3.38 1.43 22.31
C TRP A 17 -4.72 1.17 21.64
N ASP A 18 -5.35 0.03 21.88
CA ASP A 18 -6.66 -0.31 21.34
C ASP A 18 -7.71 0.72 21.72
N ASN A 19 -7.77 1.12 22.99
CA ASN A 19 -8.69 2.15 23.45
C ASN A 19 -8.48 3.48 22.73
N LEU A 20 -7.22 3.89 22.57
CA LEU A 20 -6.87 5.12 21.87
C LEU A 20 -7.24 5.05 20.38
N PHE A 21 -6.96 3.93 19.73
CA PHE A 21 -7.25 3.72 18.32
C PHE A 21 -8.76 3.63 18.05
N GLN A 22 -9.53 3.01 18.95
CA GLN A 22 -10.99 3.00 18.87
C GLN A 22 -11.57 4.42 18.98
N ASN A 23 -11.01 5.25 19.87
CA ASN A 23 -11.40 6.65 19.99
C ASN A 23 -11.09 7.44 18.70
N TYR A 24 -9.91 7.20 18.10
CA TYR A 24 -9.56 7.76 16.79
C TYR A 24 -10.58 7.38 15.71
N LYS A 25 -10.91 6.08 15.57
CA LYS A 25 -11.89 5.61 14.58
C LYS A 25 -13.27 6.25 14.76
N LYS A 26 -13.72 6.44 16.01
CA LYS A 26 -14.98 7.13 16.31
C LYS A 26 -14.96 8.58 15.81
N ILE A 27 -13.88 9.31 16.07
CA ILE A 27 -13.70 10.69 15.57
C ILE A 27 -13.67 10.73 14.04
N GLN A 28 -12.89 9.83 13.42
CA GLN A 28 -12.76 9.76 11.97
C GLN A 28 -14.11 9.50 11.29
N ARG A 29 -14.89 8.53 11.80
CA ARG A 29 -16.26 8.24 11.30
C ARG A 29 -17.19 9.44 11.44
N PHE A 30 -17.09 10.16 12.56
CA PHE A 30 -17.89 11.35 12.80
C PHE A 30 -17.56 12.48 11.80
N GLN A 31 -16.27 12.72 11.54
CA GLN A 31 -15.81 13.74 10.60
C GLN A 31 -16.08 13.37 9.13
N ASN A 32 -16.11 12.08 8.79
CA ASN A 32 -16.37 11.61 7.43
C ASN A 32 -17.88 11.62 7.06
N ALA A 33 -18.78 11.80 8.03
CA ALA A 33 -20.19 11.98 7.74
C ALA A 33 -20.44 13.42 7.23
N SER A 34 -21.14 13.56 6.09
CA SER A 34 -21.38 14.85 5.45
C SER A 34 -22.01 15.89 6.40
N ALA A 35 -21.55 17.14 6.30
CA ALA A 35 -22.03 18.31 7.03
C ALA A 35 -21.78 18.33 8.56
N ARG A 36 -20.91 17.46 9.11
CA ARG A 36 -20.55 17.52 10.54
C ARG A 36 -19.36 18.44 10.81
N PRO A 37 -19.36 19.20 11.92
CA PRO A 37 -18.21 19.99 12.34
C PRO A 37 -17.02 19.09 12.64
N ASN A 38 -15.81 19.63 12.54
CA ASN A 38 -14.62 18.94 13.01
C ASN A 38 -14.73 18.65 14.52
N PHE A 39 -14.46 17.42 14.99
CA PHE A 39 -14.43 17.06 16.42
C PHE A 39 -13.62 18.05 17.29
N PHE A 40 -12.53 18.60 16.76
CA PHE A 40 -11.69 19.57 17.48
C PHE A 40 -12.24 20.99 17.47
N GLY A 41 -13.27 21.27 16.66
CA GLY A 41 -14.04 22.51 16.69
C GLY A 41 -15.28 22.45 17.58
N LEU A 42 -15.68 21.24 18.01
CA LEU A 42 -16.82 21.07 18.92
C LEU A 42 -16.52 21.60 20.33
N SER A 43 -17.53 22.22 20.95
CA SER A 43 -17.56 22.51 22.38
C SER A 43 -17.63 21.23 23.21
N ASN A 44 -17.46 21.34 24.54
CA ASN A 44 -17.55 20.15 25.40
C ASN A 44 -19.00 19.65 25.52
N GLU A 45 -19.97 20.55 25.39
CA GLU A 45 -21.40 20.29 25.39
C GLU A 45 -21.79 19.48 24.14
N GLU A 46 -21.38 19.93 22.96
CA GLU A 46 -21.62 19.24 21.68
C GLU A 46 -20.93 17.86 21.65
N ARG A 47 -19.76 17.74 22.27
CA ARG A 47 -19.09 16.44 22.42
C ARG A 47 -19.91 15.46 23.24
N LYS A 48 -20.59 15.92 24.29
CA LYS A 48 -21.48 15.08 25.11
C LYS A 48 -22.71 14.63 24.32
N GLU A 49 -23.30 15.51 23.52
CA GLU A 49 -24.44 15.17 22.62
C GLU A 49 -24.07 14.07 21.62
N HIS A 50 -22.84 14.12 21.10
CA HIS A 50 -22.31 13.08 20.23
C HIS A 50 -21.71 11.88 20.97
N ASN A 51 -21.95 11.75 22.28
CA ASN A 51 -21.51 10.64 23.13
C ASN A 51 -19.98 10.43 23.16
N PHE A 52 -19.20 11.49 22.94
CA PHE A 52 -17.75 11.46 23.13
C PHE A 52 -17.41 11.56 24.62
N LYS A 53 -17.37 10.41 25.29
CA LYS A 53 -16.97 10.27 26.72
C LYS A 53 -15.45 10.24 26.93
N PHE A 54 -14.67 10.69 25.96
CA PHE A 54 -13.21 10.66 25.99
C PHE A 54 -12.63 11.97 25.49
N ARG A 55 -11.45 12.30 26.00
CA ARG A 55 -10.64 13.40 25.49
C ARG A 55 -9.67 12.84 24.46
N MET A 56 -9.62 13.46 23.29
CA MET A 56 -8.59 13.22 22.28
C MET A 56 -7.89 14.55 22.02
N GLU A 57 -6.56 14.52 22.03
CA GLU A 57 -5.77 15.68 21.66
C GLU A 57 -5.57 15.75 20.15
N ARG A 58 -5.52 16.97 19.59
CA ARG A 58 -5.33 17.17 18.15
C ARG A 58 -3.99 16.62 17.66
N ALA A 59 -2.91 16.84 18.42
CA ALA A 59 -1.59 16.30 18.11
C ALA A 59 -1.62 14.77 18.03
N LEU A 60 -2.13 14.11 19.08
CA LEU A 60 -2.23 12.65 19.13
C LEU A 60 -3.09 12.05 18.01
N TYR A 61 -4.21 12.70 17.67
CA TYR A 61 -5.04 12.27 16.55
C TYR A 61 -4.28 12.40 15.22
N ASN A 62 -3.55 13.49 15.02
CA ASN A 62 -2.74 13.70 13.83
C ASN A 62 -1.60 12.69 13.73
N ASP A 63 -0.95 12.33 14.83
CA ASP A 63 0.12 11.33 14.84
C ASP A 63 -0.41 9.94 14.44
N ILE A 64 -1.56 9.53 14.99
CA ILE A 64 -2.22 8.27 14.59
C ILE A 64 -2.63 8.33 13.12
N ARG A 65 -3.20 9.45 12.67
CA ARG A 65 -3.60 9.65 11.27
C ARG A 65 -2.39 9.64 10.33
N ALA A 66 -1.30 10.27 10.72
CA ALA A 66 -0.04 10.31 9.97
C ALA A 66 0.62 8.93 9.94
N GLY A 67 0.58 8.15 11.04
CA GLY A 67 1.02 6.76 11.04
C GLY A 67 0.18 5.85 10.13
N MET A 68 -1.12 6.16 9.97
CA MET A 68 -2.00 5.41 9.05
C MET A 68 -1.83 5.82 7.57
N LEU A 69 -1.65 7.12 7.28
CA LEU A 69 -1.48 7.66 5.92
C LEU A 69 -0.02 7.60 5.43
N GLY A 70 0.93 7.62 6.35
CA GLY A 70 2.38 7.69 6.15
C GLY A 70 3.07 6.33 6.12
N ASN A 71 2.32 5.23 6.08
CA ASN A 71 2.87 3.94 5.66
C ASN A 71 3.11 3.99 4.14
N HIS A 72 4.20 4.64 3.73
CA HIS A 72 4.69 4.72 2.35
C HIS A 72 5.03 3.34 1.76
N THR A 73 4.95 2.28 2.57
CA THR A 73 5.05 0.88 2.15
C THR A 73 3.73 0.36 1.54
N ILE A 74 2.58 0.95 1.86
CA ILE A 74 1.26 0.48 1.39
C ILE A 74 0.71 1.36 0.25
N PHE A 75 1.05 2.66 0.23
CA PHE A 75 0.71 3.56 -0.87
C PHE A 75 1.92 4.44 -1.23
N PRO A 76 2.76 4.02 -2.20
CA PRO A 76 3.81 4.90 -2.68
C PRO A 76 3.18 6.13 -3.37
N PRO A 77 3.65 7.36 -3.10
CA PRO A 77 3.26 8.53 -3.90
C PRO A 77 3.69 8.29 -5.35
N ASN A 78 2.76 8.55 -6.28
CA ASN A 78 2.93 8.37 -7.72
C ASN A 78 4.34 8.76 -8.18
N VAL A 79 5.15 7.76 -8.53
CA VAL A 79 6.34 7.97 -9.32
C VAL A 79 5.84 8.40 -10.71
N PRO A 80 6.21 9.58 -11.24
CA PRO A 80 5.84 9.91 -12.61
C PRO A 80 6.36 8.79 -13.50
N ASP A 81 5.45 8.24 -14.30
CA ASP A 81 5.71 7.16 -15.24
C ASP A 81 6.78 7.60 -16.25
N THR A 82 8.05 7.35 -15.92
CA THR A 82 9.15 7.42 -16.86
C THR A 82 9.22 6.10 -17.61
N GLY A 83 8.27 5.91 -18.53
CA GLY A 83 8.14 4.74 -19.38
C GLY A 83 7.72 5.09 -20.80
N SER A 84 8.71 5.38 -21.65
CA SER A 84 8.68 5.43 -23.13
C SER A 84 8.13 6.70 -23.83
N PRO A 85 8.88 7.30 -24.77
CA PRO A 85 8.45 8.44 -25.55
C PRO A 85 7.75 7.98 -26.84
N ASP A 86 6.59 7.33 -26.75
CA ASP A 86 5.76 7.17 -27.94
C ASP A 86 4.60 8.16 -27.93
N ARG A 87 4.76 9.16 -28.81
CA ARG A 87 3.86 10.29 -28.98
C ARG A 87 2.59 9.82 -29.68
N VAL A 88 1.51 9.67 -28.94
CA VAL A 88 0.17 9.86 -29.52
C VAL A 88 -0.48 11.02 -28.79
N GLN A 89 -0.46 12.19 -29.46
CA GLN A 89 -1.18 13.38 -29.03
C GLN A 89 -2.67 13.08 -29.00
N LEU A 90 -3.23 12.95 -27.80
CA LEU A 90 -4.66 13.09 -27.58
C LEU A 90 -5.00 14.60 -27.50
N PRO A 91 -6.02 15.09 -28.23
CA PRO A 91 -6.35 16.50 -28.25
C PRO A 91 -6.75 17.00 -26.86
N ARG A 92 -5.99 17.98 -26.37
CA ARG A 92 -6.28 18.76 -25.18
C ARG A 92 -7.57 19.55 -25.39
N ARG A 93 -8.68 19.11 -24.78
CA ARG A 93 -9.92 19.89 -24.73
C ARG A 93 -9.73 21.06 -23.75
N GLY A 94 -9.24 22.17 -24.27
CA GLY A 94 -9.32 23.48 -23.64
C GLY A 94 -10.74 24.04 -23.76
N ALA A 95 -11.17 24.76 -22.73
CA ALA A 95 -12.38 25.56 -22.72
C ALA A 95 -12.31 26.66 -23.80
N GLY A 96 -13.45 26.91 -24.45
CA GLY A 96 -13.61 28.01 -25.40
C GLY A 96 -15.05 28.04 -25.92
N ASP A 97 -15.77 29.10 -25.54
CA ASP A 97 -17.04 29.55 -26.13
C ASP A 97 -16.96 29.68 -27.66
N GLY A 98 -18.10 29.46 -28.32
CA GLY A 98 -18.28 29.81 -29.73
C GLY A 98 -19.54 29.19 -30.34
N GLU A 99 -20.60 29.99 -30.47
CA GLU A 99 -21.69 29.82 -31.43
C GLU A 99 -21.17 29.51 -32.85
N PHE A 100 -21.91 28.72 -33.66
CA PHE A 100 -22.37 29.10 -35.01
C PHE A 100 -23.15 27.96 -35.71
N VAL A 101 -24.42 28.25 -36.01
CA VAL A 101 -25.20 28.04 -37.27
C VAL A 101 -25.17 26.68 -37.98
N GLY A 102 -26.40 26.22 -38.30
CA GLY A 102 -26.68 25.00 -39.04
C GLY A 102 -26.49 25.08 -40.56
N THR A 103 -26.73 23.96 -41.21
CA THR A 103 -27.04 23.90 -42.65
C THR A 103 -27.90 22.67 -42.91
N GLU A 104 -29.01 22.92 -43.59
CA GLU A 104 -29.98 21.96 -44.13
C GLU A 104 -29.51 21.47 -45.52
N ALA A 105 -29.83 20.23 -45.88
CA ALA A 105 -30.10 19.73 -47.25
C ALA A 105 -30.45 18.23 -47.12
N ALA A 106 -31.72 17.79 -47.17
CA ALA A 106 -32.68 17.74 -48.28
C ALA A 106 -32.36 16.64 -49.33
N GLY A 107 -33.32 15.74 -49.57
CA GLY A 107 -33.39 14.80 -50.70
C GLY A 107 -33.51 13.32 -50.26
N GLU A 108 -34.67 12.76 -49.92
CA GLU A 108 -35.86 12.44 -50.75
C GLU A 108 -35.80 11.06 -51.42
N GLY A 109 -36.87 10.27 -51.25
CA GLY A 109 -37.16 9.09 -52.08
C GLY A 109 -37.59 7.81 -51.34
N PHE A 110 -38.82 7.80 -50.83
CA PHE A 110 -39.60 6.55 -50.63
C PHE A 110 -40.42 6.30 -51.90
N PRO A 111 -40.68 5.04 -52.28
CA PRO A 111 -42.11 4.67 -52.29
C PRO A 111 -42.39 3.24 -51.81
N GLU A 112 -43.53 3.15 -51.12
CA GLU A 112 -44.29 1.94 -50.80
C GLU A 112 -44.84 1.32 -52.08
N GLU A 113 -44.64 0.01 -52.30
CA GLU A 113 -45.61 -0.80 -53.03
C GLU A 113 -45.73 -2.21 -52.41
N ARG A 114 -46.86 -2.40 -51.74
CA ARG A 114 -47.88 -3.42 -52.05
C ARG A 114 -47.52 -4.91 -51.87
N SER A 115 -48.19 -5.46 -50.86
CA SER A 115 -48.59 -6.84 -50.63
C SER A 115 -48.53 -7.82 -51.83
N SER A 116 -47.92 -8.99 -51.61
CA SER A 116 -48.31 -10.22 -52.31
C SER A 116 -48.08 -11.46 -51.46
N THR A 117 -49.19 -12.11 -51.16
CA THR A 117 -49.40 -13.39 -50.50
C THR A 117 -48.61 -14.52 -51.15
N ARG A 118 -47.98 -15.39 -50.34
CA ARG A 118 -47.97 -16.86 -50.55
C ARG A 118 -47.32 -17.59 -49.38
N ASP A 119 -48.15 -18.41 -48.75
CA ASP A 119 -47.79 -19.45 -47.81
C ASP A 119 -46.71 -20.39 -48.35
N SER A 120 -45.82 -20.84 -47.46
CA SER A 120 -45.20 -22.16 -47.56
C SER A 120 -44.56 -22.50 -46.22
N ASP A 121 -45.36 -23.09 -45.34
CA ASP A 121 -44.88 -23.92 -44.25
C ASP A 121 -43.96 -25.02 -44.79
N ASN A 122 -42.81 -25.23 -44.15
CA ASN A 122 -42.16 -26.53 -44.06
C ASN A 122 -41.20 -26.55 -42.86
N ASN A 123 -41.73 -27.02 -41.73
CA ASN A 123 -40.94 -27.45 -40.57
C ASN A 123 -40.11 -28.68 -40.94
N ALA A 124 -38.85 -28.47 -41.32
CA ALA A 124 -37.84 -29.52 -41.38
C ALA A 124 -37.02 -29.47 -40.08
N ALA A 125 -37.34 -30.41 -39.19
CA ALA A 125 -36.65 -30.62 -37.92
C ALA A 125 -35.14 -30.84 -38.13
N SER A 126 -34.34 -29.79 -37.90
CA SER A 126 -32.90 -29.92 -37.66
C SER A 126 -32.65 -29.77 -36.16
N ARG A 127 -32.54 -30.94 -35.53
CA ARG A 127 -32.03 -31.14 -34.17
C ARG A 127 -30.58 -30.67 -34.11
N ALA A 128 -30.38 -29.38 -33.87
CA ALA A 128 -29.08 -28.79 -33.54
C ALA A 128 -29.24 -28.05 -32.22
N GLY A 129 -28.50 -28.50 -31.21
CA GLY A 129 -28.59 -28.00 -29.83
C GLY A 129 -28.65 -26.48 -29.82
N GLY A 130 -29.72 -25.94 -29.23
CA GLY A 130 -29.93 -24.52 -29.07
C GLY A 130 -28.79 -23.93 -28.23
N ARG A 131 -27.69 -23.57 -28.87
CA ARG A 131 -26.73 -22.62 -28.33
C ARG A 131 -27.51 -21.31 -28.22
N LYS A 132 -28.11 -21.12 -27.05
CA LYS A 132 -28.72 -19.86 -26.61
C LYS A 132 -27.73 -18.76 -26.98
N ARG A 133 -28.05 -17.96 -28.00
CA ARG A 133 -27.22 -16.79 -28.36
C ARG A 133 -27.06 -15.98 -27.09
N LYS A 134 -25.82 -15.78 -26.64
CA LYS A 134 -25.54 -14.97 -25.46
C LYS A 134 -26.17 -13.59 -25.70
N ASN A 135 -27.03 -13.16 -24.80
CA ASN A 135 -27.63 -11.84 -24.91
C ASN A 135 -26.57 -10.77 -24.56
N ALA A 136 -26.78 -9.54 -25.01
CA ALA A 136 -25.82 -8.45 -24.79
C ALA A 136 -25.46 -8.24 -23.31
N ARG A 137 -26.41 -8.53 -22.39
CA ARG A 137 -26.18 -8.45 -20.94
C ARG A 137 -25.19 -9.50 -20.45
N GLN A 138 -25.29 -10.74 -20.93
CA GLN A 138 -24.36 -11.81 -20.58
C GLN A 138 -22.94 -11.50 -21.08
N HIS A 139 -22.82 -10.99 -22.31
CA HIS A 139 -21.53 -10.60 -22.87
C HIS A 139 -20.89 -9.45 -22.08
N ALA A 140 -21.68 -8.47 -21.65
CA ALA A 140 -21.19 -7.39 -20.80
C ALA A 140 -20.67 -7.90 -19.44
N LEU A 141 -21.38 -8.84 -18.81
CA LEU A 141 -20.94 -9.43 -17.53
C LEU A 141 -19.68 -10.28 -17.69
N GLU A 142 -19.59 -11.09 -18.75
CA GLU A 142 -18.37 -11.86 -19.05
C GLU A 142 -17.18 -10.96 -19.34
N SER A 143 -17.39 -9.84 -20.05
CA SER A 143 -16.35 -8.84 -20.30
C SER A 143 -15.88 -8.17 -19.01
N ILE A 144 -16.79 -7.89 -18.05
CA ILE A 144 -16.42 -7.33 -16.74
C ILE A 144 -15.60 -8.35 -15.95
N ALA A 145 -16.02 -9.63 -15.94
CA ALA A 145 -15.30 -10.69 -15.27
C ALA A 145 -13.86 -10.85 -15.82
N ASP A 146 -13.71 -10.89 -17.14
CA ASP A 146 -12.38 -10.96 -17.80
C ASP A 146 -11.48 -9.77 -17.43
N VAL A 147 -12.02 -8.55 -17.36
CA VAL A 147 -11.26 -7.37 -16.90
C VAL A 147 -10.85 -7.50 -15.43
N MET A 148 -11.74 -7.99 -14.57
CA MET A 148 -11.44 -8.20 -13.15
C MET A 148 -10.37 -9.28 -12.95
N ASP A 149 -10.43 -10.37 -13.71
CA ASP A 149 -9.46 -11.46 -13.64
C ASP A 149 -8.07 -10.97 -14.08
N ARG A 150 -7.99 -10.28 -15.23
CA ARG A 150 -6.73 -9.66 -15.69
C ARG A 150 -6.18 -8.64 -14.71
N HIS A 151 -7.05 -7.83 -14.10
CA HIS A 151 -6.62 -6.88 -13.08
C HIS A 151 -6.07 -7.61 -11.85
N GLY A 152 -6.72 -8.70 -11.43
CA GLY A 152 -6.23 -9.56 -10.35
C GLY A 152 -4.85 -10.13 -10.65
N GLU A 153 -4.65 -10.71 -11.82
CA GLU A 153 -3.35 -11.24 -12.27
C GLU A 153 -2.26 -10.16 -12.32
N LEU A 154 -2.58 -8.98 -12.86
CA LEU A 154 -1.66 -7.84 -12.90
C LEU A 154 -1.27 -7.38 -11.49
N MET A 155 -2.24 -7.27 -10.57
CA MET A 155 -1.97 -6.89 -9.19
C MET A 155 -1.11 -7.94 -8.46
N SER A 156 -1.42 -9.23 -8.64
CA SER A 156 -0.64 -10.33 -8.06
C SER A 156 0.79 -10.35 -8.59
N SER A 157 1.00 -10.23 -9.89
CA SER A 157 2.34 -10.21 -10.49
C SER A 157 3.15 -8.96 -10.09
N THR A 158 2.51 -7.80 -10.00
CA THR A 158 3.15 -6.56 -9.52
C THR A 158 3.59 -6.71 -8.07
N PHE A 159 2.71 -7.22 -7.20
CA PHE A 159 3.06 -7.45 -5.80
C PHE A 159 4.17 -8.48 -5.64
N GLU A 160 4.10 -9.60 -6.36
CA GLU A 160 5.10 -10.68 -6.28
C GLU A 160 6.47 -10.23 -6.79
N SER A 161 6.52 -9.46 -7.88
CA SER A 161 7.78 -8.90 -8.40
C SER A 161 8.43 -7.91 -7.42
N SER A 162 7.63 -7.03 -6.80
CA SER A 162 8.10 -6.11 -5.76
C SER A 162 8.61 -6.87 -4.54
N ARG A 163 7.85 -7.88 -4.07
CA ARG A 163 8.24 -8.73 -2.94
C ARG A 163 9.55 -9.47 -3.20
N LYS A 164 9.74 -10.05 -4.38
CA LYS A 164 10.99 -10.72 -4.77
C LYS A 164 12.19 -9.78 -4.74
N ARG A 165 12.03 -8.56 -5.28
CA ARG A 165 13.08 -7.53 -5.22
C ARG A 165 13.44 -7.16 -3.78
N GLN A 166 12.43 -6.94 -2.93
CA GLN A 166 12.64 -6.65 -1.51
C GLN A 166 13.34 -7.81 -0.79
N CYS A 167 12.90 -9.05 -1.02
CA CYS A 167 13.53 -10.22 -0.44
C CYS A 167 15.01 -10.33 -0.85
N SER A 168 15.32 -10.12 -2.13
CA SER A 168 16.71 -10.13 -2.62
C SER A 168 17.57 -9.04 -1.97
N ILE A 169 17.03 -7.85 -1.75
CA ILE A 169 17.74 -6.76 -1.07
C ILE A 169 18.04 -7.16 0.38
N PHE A 170 17.04 -7.66 1.11
CA PHE A 170 17.22 -8.08 2.49
C PHE A 170 18.18 -9.26 2.63
N THR A 171 18.11 -10.26 1.75
CA THR A 171 19.08 -11.37 1.73
C THR A 171 20.50 -10.83 1.58
N ARG A 172 20.73 -9.92 0.63
CA ARG A 172 22.06 -9.34 0.44
C ARG A 172 22.52 -8.50 1.64
N GLN A 173 21.60 -7.83 2.34
CA GLN A 173 21.93 -7.11 3.57
C GLN A 173 22.31 -8.06 4.71
N CYS A 174 21.63 -9.21 4.84
CA CYS A 174 22.01 -10.25 5.79
C CYS A 174 23.40 -10.80 5.48
N ASP A 175 23.68 -11.14 4.21
CA ASP A 175 24.99 -11.66 3.80
C ASP A 175 26.13 -10.67 4.12
N ILE A 176 25.93 -9.37 3.85
CA ILE A 176 26.90 -8.32 4.17
C ILE A 176 27.12 -8.23 5.68
N LEU A 177 26.04 -8.22 6.47
CA LEU A 177 26.14 -8.11 7.93
C LEU A 177 26.85 -9.32 8.54
N GLU A 178 26.58 -10.54 8.04
CA GLU A 178 27.29 -11.74 8.46
C GLU A 178 28.78 -11.66 8.15
N GLN A 179 29.14 -11.15 6.97
CA GLN A 179 30.53 -10.94 6.60
C GLN A 179 31.23 -9.89 7.48
N GLU A 180 30.56 -8.77 7.76
CA GLU A 180 31.07 -7.73 8.66
C GLU A 180 31.33 -8.27 10.06
N VAL A 181 30.39 -9.06 10.61
CA VAL A 181 30.55 -9.71 11.91
C VAL A 181 31.72 -10.69 11.91
N ALA A 182 31.88 -11.49 10.84
CA ALA A 182 32.99 -12.42 10.73
C ALA A 182 34.35 -11.70 10.70
N VAL A 183 34.46 -10.60 9.97
CA VAL A 183 35.68 -9.78 9.92
C VAL A 183 35.97 -9.17 11.29
N GLN A 184 34.96 -8.60 11.94
CA GLN A 184 35.12 -7.98 13.25
C GLN A 184 35.57 -9.00 14.31
N LYS A 185 35.01 -10.21 14.27
CA LYS A 185 35.41 -11.31 15.16
C LYS A 185 36.88 -11.68 14.96
N ALA A 186 37.31 -11.87 13.71
CA ALA A 186 38.71 -12.19 13.41
C ALA A 186 39.68 -11.07 13.85
N HIS A 187 39.26 -9.80 13.70
CA HIS A 187 40.05 -8.66 14.18
C HIS A 187 40.21 -8.69 15.71
N TYR A 188 39.14 -8.97 16.46
CA TYR A 188 39.23 -9.08 17.92
C TYR A 188 40.10 -10.25 18.36
N GLU A 189 39.97 -11.43 17.74
CA GLU A 189 40.83 -12.58 18.05
C GLU A 189 42.32 -12.26 17.81
N ALA A 190 42.65 -11.55 16.72
CA ALA A 190 44.01 -11.11 16.46
C ALA A 190 44.51 -10.10 17.51
N SER A 191 43.66 -9.13 17.88
CA SER A 191 43.97 -8.13 18.90
C SER A 191 44.24 -8.80 20.27
N ASP A 192 43.36 -9.71 20.69
CA ASP A 192 43.48 -10.42 21.95
C ASP A 192 44.79 -11.20 22.03
N GLU A 193 45.20 -11.89 20.95
CA GLU A 193 46.49 -12.59 20.94
C GLU A 193 47.67 -11.61 21.02
N THR A 194 47.61 -10.46 20.35
CA THR A 194 48.67 -9.45 20.49
C THR A 194 48.77 -8.91 21.91
N GLU A 195 47.64 -8.66 22.58
CA GLU A 195 47.61 -8.23 23.97
C GLU A 195 48.20 -9.31 24.89
N ARG A 196 47.84 -10.58 24.64
CA ARG A 196 48.38 -11.73 25.38
C ARG A 196 49.89 -11.84 25.25
N MET A 197 50.43 -11.67 24.04
CA MET A 197 51.88 -11.67 23.78
C MET A 197 52.60 -10.50 24.46
N MET A 198 52.01 -9.29 24.43
CA MET A 198 52.56 -8.13 25.11
C MET A 198 52.62 -8.35 26.63
N CYS A 199 51.52 -8.82 27.23
CA CYS A 199 51.46 -9.15 28.65
C CYS A 199 52.50 -10.21 29.05
N HIS A 200 52.64 -11.27 28.25
CA HIS A 200 53.65 -12.29 28.49
C HIS A 200 55.09 -11.71 28.43
N SER A 201 55.38 -10.89 27.42
CA SER A 201 56.69 -10.25 27.27
C SER A 201 57.02 -9.32 28.45
N LEU A 202 56.03 -8.56 28.93
CA LEU A 202 56.19 -7.70 30.11
C LEU A 202 56.45 -8.52 31.38
N MET A 203 55.78 -9.66 31.55
CA MET A 203 56.04 -10.56 32.68
C MET A 203 57.47 -11.14 32.64
N GLU A 204 57.96 -11.54 31.47
CA GLU A 204 59.34 -12.04 31.30
C GLU A 204 60.37 -10.95 31.63
N ILE A 205 60.15 -9.72 31.16
CA ILE A 205 61.01 -8.58 31.52
C ILE A 205 61.01 -8.36 33.03
N ALA A 206 59.84 -8.35 33.67
CA ALA A 206 59.74 -8.18 35.12
C ALA A 206 60.47 -9.30 35.89
N ALA A 207 60.33 -10.56 35.46
CA ALA A 207 61.02 -11.69 36.06
C ALA A 207 62.55 -11.57 35.92
N ALA A 208 63.04 -11.17 34.75
CA ALA A 208 64.47 -10.97 34.49
C ALA A 208 65.09 -9.82 35.29
N ILE A 209 64.31 -8.80 35.64
CA ILE A 209 64.73 -7.71 36.53
C ILE A 209 64.82 -8.22 37.98
N HIS A 210 63.79 -8.91 38.47
CA HIS A 210 63.77 -9.43 39.85
C HIS A 210 64.85 -10.49 40.11
N GLY A 211 65.07 -11.41 39.17
CA GLY A 211 66.11 -12.43 39.30
C GLY A 211 67.54 -11.87 39.34
N ARG A 212 67.77 -10.70 38.72
CA ARG A 212 69.06 -9.99 38.76
C ARG A 212 69.31 -9.22 40.05
N SER A 213 68.25 -8.83 40.75
CA SER A 213 68.35 -8.10 42.03
C SER A 213 68.56 -9.03 43.24
N ALA A 214 68.42 -10.35 43.05
CA ALA A 214 68.56 -11.38 44.08
C ALA A 214 69.91 -12.11 44.04
N MET A 215 70.79 -11.77 43.08
CA MET A 215 72.21 -12.14 43.04
C MET A 215 73.06 -10.98 43.57
#